data_AF-A0A821G430-F1
#
_entry.id   AF-A0A821G430-F1
#
_cell.length_a   1.000
_cell.length_b   1.000
_cell.length_c   1.000
_cell.angle_alpha   90.00
_cell.angle_beta   90.00
_cell.angle_gamma   90.00
#
_symmetry.space_group_name_H-M   'P 1'
#
loop_
_entity.id
_entity.type
_entity.pdbx_description
1 polymer ?
#
loop_
_entity_poly.entity_id
_entity_poly.type
_entity_poly.pdbx_seq_one_letter_code
_entity_poly.pdbx_strand_id
1 'polypeptide(L)'
;MYYYRRMKRMRRGICFVKAQRKRKKYSSSTKEKEKYETYTIALTNIDRALRSNDNNEEIKNEQTIINKLIERRSQSETPIMHNIIHRKRADNCSSYNILSIDGGGIRGILAAIWLRELERNTKRSSSSMFQMMAGTSTGAIIAVGLSAPDKNNRTIPGYDASQLVELYKTCGRDIFIKKPRRFYSYRRSPLALTPRYSSYGKRRLFERYFDQTLLCECLTDVVIPVVRSDDAHTHLFTRNNSLYSTTIVDVLMATTAAPTYFQPHILNNMNHIDGGVQMNNPTMAAYTKAIEYGYKKENIFILSLGTGDSIYDPLKANDHPDIIYYLKNRSAVVKVLIDSQQHNVDYQMSILMDDEHYYRWQVCFEELIELDKYEADTVNKLENIAYEYWEEMQIYDNNRVNRLIERLKSE
;
A
#
# COMPACT_ATOMS: atom_id res chain seq x y z
N MET A 1 -41.83 23.16 -0.15
CA MET A 1 -41.19 23.97 -1.23
C MET A 1 -40.26 25.10 -0.74
N TYR A 2 -40.63 25.87 0.30
CA TYR A 2 -39.82 26.99 0.83
C TYR A 2 -38.43 26.56 1.34
N TYR A 3 -38.36 25.46 2.11
CA TYR A 3 -37.10 24.92 2.63
C TYR A 3 -36.16 24.38 1.54
N TYR A 4 -36.71 23.67 0.55
CA TYR A 4 -35.96 23.21 -0.63
C TYR A 4 -35.38 24.38 -1.46
N ARG A 5 -36.14 25.48 -1.62
CA ARG A 5 -35.65 26.71 -2.26
C ARG A 5 -34.58 27.43 -1.43
N ARG A 6 -34.65 27.39 -0.09
CA ARG A 6 -33.63 27.93 0.83
C ARG A 6 -32.34 27.09 0.80
N MET A 7 -32.45 25.77 0.66
CA MET A 7 -31.35 24.82 0.49
C MET A 7 -30.59 25.02 -0.85
N LYS A 8 -31.32 25.13 -1.98
CA LYS A 8 -30.72 25.49 -3.28
C LYS A 8 -30.05 26.88 -3.25
N ARG A 9 -30.59 27.84 -2.48
CA ARG A 9 -29.96 29.15 -2.26
C ARG A 9 -28.68 29.07 -1.43
N MET A 10 -28.58 28.23 -0.40
CA MET A 10 -27.32 28.01 0.35
C MET A 10 -26.25 27.39 -0.55
N ARG A 11 -26.62 26.42 -1.40
CA ARG A 11 -25.71 25.82 -2.39
C ARG A 11 -25.21 26.83 -3.44
N ARG A 12 -26.05 27.80 -3.83
CA ARG A 12 -25.65 28.96 -4.67
C ARG A 12 -24.87 30.03 -3.89
N GLY A 13 -25.10 30.19 -2.59
CA GLY A 13 -24.32 31.04 -1.69
C GLY A 13 -22.87 30.58 -1.56
N ILE A 14 -22.61 29.27 -1.65
CA ILE A 14 -21.26 28.68 -1.72
C ILE A 14 -20.51 29.13 -2.99
N CYS A 15 -21.22 29.43 -4.09
CA CYS A 15 -20.63 30.05 -5.28
C CYS A 15 -20.46 31.57 -5.13
N PHE A 16 -21.34 32.26 -4.40
CA PHE A 16 -21.27 33.72 -4.23
C PHE A 16 -20.18 34.18 -3.24
N VAL A 17 -19.84 33.35 -2.24
CA VAL A 17 -18.72 33.62 -1.32
C VAL A 17 -17.35 33.61 -2.04
N LYS A 18 -17.25 33.00 -3.23
CA LYS A 18 -16.07 33.09 -4.10
C LYS A 18 -15.92 34.47 -4.77
N ALA A 19 -17.00 35.24 -4.93
CA ALA A 19 -16.96 36.50 -5.68
C ALA A 19 -16.61 37.74 -4.82
N GLN A 20 -16.79 37.70 -3.49
CA GLN A 20 -16.53 38.87 -2.62
C GLN A 20 -15.31 38.79 -1.69
N ARG A 21 -14.52 37.70 -1.69
CA ARG A 21 -13.44 37.51 -0.68
C ARG A 21 -12.03 37.54 -1.25
N LYS A 22 -11.74 38.52 -2.13
CA LYS A 22 -10.38 38.83 -2.62
C LYS A 22 -9.46 39.54 -1.59
N ARG A 23 -9.87 39.70 -0.32
CA ARG A 23 -9.04 40.34 0.72
C ARG A 23 -9.31 39.72 2.10
N LYS A 24 -8.59 38.64 2.44
CA LYS A 24 -8.08 38.28 3.80
C LYS A 24 -7.44 36.88 3.74
N LYS A 25 -6.15 36.80 4.06
CA LYS A 25 -5.41 35.53 4.22
C LYS A 25 -5.89 34.83 5.51
N TYR A 26 -6.69 33.79 5.39
CA TYR A 26 -6.96 32.84 6.47
C TYR A 26 -6.29 31.50 6.16
N SER A 27 -5.77 30.84 7.21
CA SER A 27 -5.10 29.53 7.13
C SER A 27 -6.03 28.43 6.59
N SER A 28 -5.46 27.38 6.00
CA SER A 28 -6.22 26.24 5.42
C SER A 28 -7.13 25.56 6.45
N SER A 29 -6.68 25.43 7.71
CA SER A 29 -7.46 24.79 8.77
C SER A 29 -8.75 25.55 9.12
N THR A 30 -8.74 26.88 9.05
CA THR A 30 -9.91 27.71 9.33
C THR A 30 -10.96 27.58 8.22
N LYS A 31 -10.52 27.49 6.95
CA LYS A 31 -11.39 27.27 5.78
C LYS A 31 -12.05 25.89 5.79
N GLU A 32 -11.37 24.90 6.35
CA GLU A 32 -11.89 23.54 6.46
C GLU A 32 -12.91 23.45 7.59
N LYS A 33 -12.65 24.03 8.76
CA LYS A 33 -13.59 24.04 9.89
C LYS A 33 -14.96 24.64 9.52
N GLU A 34 -14.99 25.76 8.78
CA GLU A 34 -16.24 26.37 8.27
C GLU A 34 -17.05 25.43 7.36
N LYS A 35 -16.39 24.58 6.56
CA LYS A 35 -17.08 23.61 5.68
C LYS A 35 -17.77 22.50 6.48
N TYR A 36 -17.23 22.11 7.64
CA TYR A 36 -17.81 21.05 8.47
C TYR A 36 -19.12 21.53 9.09
N GLU A 37 -19.08 22.71 9.71
CA GLU A 37 -20.26 23.39 10.23
C GLU A 37 -21.34 23.54 9.14
N THR A 38 -20.93 23.80 7.90
CA THR A 38 -21.84 23.88 6.75
C THR A 38 -22.53 22.54 6.44
N TYR A 39 -21.84 21.40 6.52
CA TYR A 39 -22.45 20.08 6.29
C TYR A 39 -23.40 19.66 7.42
N THR A 40 -23.04 19.92 8.68
CA THR A 40 -23.90 19.64 9.84
C THR A 40 -25.18 20.49 9.79
N ILE A 41 -25.07 21.76 9.40
CA ILE A 41 -26.22 22.64 9.17
C ILE A 41 -27.09 22.13 8.01
N ALA A 42 -26.47 21.63 6.93
CA ALA A 42 -27.21 21.06 5.80
C ALA A 42 -28.00 19.81 6.19
N LEU A 43 -27.42 18.90 6.97
CA LEU A 43 -28.10 17.72 7.53
C LEU A 43 -29.29 18.10 8.42
N THR A 44 -29.09 19.06 9.32
CA THR A 44 -30.18 19.56 10.18
C THR A 44 -31.37 20.10 9.37
N ASN A 45 -31.10 20.70 8.19
CA ASN A 45 -32.15 21.19 7.30
C ASN A 45 -32.82 20.08 6.48
N ILE A 46 -32.09 19.03 6.12
CA ILE A 46 -32.63 17.82 5.47
C ILE A 46 -33.56 17.07 6.42
N ASP A 47 -33.15 16.88 7.68
CA ASP A 47 -33.98 16.20 8.69
C ASP A 47 -35.29 16.96 8.95
N ARG A 48 -35.25 18.30 8.95
CA ARG A 48 -36.46 19.12 9.03
C ARG A 48 -37.35 18.98 7.79
N ALA A 49 -36.77 18.80 6.60
CA ALA A 49 -37.52 18.64 5.37
C ALA A 49 -38.19 17.25 5.28
N LEU A 50 -37.52 16.19 5.72
CA LEU A 50 -38.06 14.83 5.77
C LEU A 50 -39.25 14.73 6.75
N ARG A 51 -39.18 15.40 7.91
CA ARG A 51 -40.32 15.51 8.85
C ARG A 51 -41.58 16.14 8.24
N SER A 52 -41.44 16.90 7.15
CA SER A 52 -42.57 17.56 6.48
C SER A 52 -43.08 16.81 5.24
N ASN A 53 -42.30 15.87 4.69
CA ASN A 53 -42.69 15.04 3.55
C ASN A 53 -41.75 13.82 3.42
N ASP A 54 -42.11 12.73 4.09
CA ASP A 54 -41.19 11.61 4.41
C ASP A 54 -40.91 10.65 3.22
N ASN A 55 -41.66 10.78 2.12
CA ASN A 55 -41.53 9.92 0.94
C ASN A 55 -40.77 10.54 -0.24
N ASN A 56 -40.04 11.64 -0.01
CA ASN A 56 -39.27 12.28 -1.07
C ASN A 56 -37.89 11.61 -1.26
N GLU A 57 -37.77 10.76 -2.28
CA GLU A 57 -36.52 10.06 -2.62
C GLU A 57 -35.33 10.99 -2.92
N GLU A 58 -35.59 12.18 -3.47
CA GLU A 58 -34.54 13.16 -3.78
C GLU A 58 -33.87 13.68 -2.49
N ILE A 59 -34.66 13.87 -1.42
CA ILE A 59 -34.16 14.34 -0.12
C ILE A 59 -33.39 13.22 0.62
N LYS A 60 -33.87 11.98 0.54
CA LYS A 60 -33.16 10.81 1.10
C LYS A 60 -31.81 10.57 0.40
N ASN A 61 -31.76 10.75 -0.92
CA ASN A 61 -30.52 10.69 -1.68
C ASN A 61 -29.53 11.80 -1.27
N GLU A 62 -29.99 13.04 -1.08
CA GLU A 62 -29.11 14.11 -0.58
C GLU A 62 -28.62 13.85 0.86
N GLN A 63 -29.47 13.31 1.75
CA GLN A 63 -29.04 12.93 3.11
C GLN A 63 -27.90 11.90 3.08
N THR A 64 -28.05 10.89 2.22
CA THR A 64 -27.04 9.84 2.00
C THR A 64 -25.72 10.43 1.50
N ILE A 65 -25.76 11.39 0.58
CA ILE A 65 -24.57 12.06 0.06
C ILE A 65 -23.87 12.88 1.16
N ILE A 66 -24.61 13.65 1.96
CA ILE A 66 -24.00 14.48 3.01
C ILE A 66 -23.42 13.61 4.13
N ASN A 67 -24.10 12.52 4.52
CA ASN A 67 -23.57 11.56 5.49
C ASN A 67 -22.25 10.95 4.99
N LYS A 68 -22.18 10.53 3.73
CA LYS A 68 -20.93 10.05 3.11
C LYS A 68 -19.83 11.12 3.12
N LEU A 69 -20.16 12.40 2.94
CA LEU A 69 -19.19 13.50 2.99
C LEU A 69 -18.67 13.76 4.41
N ILE A 70 -19.53 13.63 5.44
CA ILE A 70 -19.14 13.79 6.85
C ILE A 70 -18.31 12.59 7.31
N GLU A 71 -18.69 11.36 6.94
CA GLU A 71 -17.93 10.14 7.26
C GLU A 71 -16.54 10.19 6.65
N ARG A 72 -16.42 10.55 5.36
CA ARG A 72 -15.12 10.75 4.69
C ARG A 72 -14.22 11.72 5.44
N ARG A 73 -14.80 12.73 6.08
CA ARG A 73 -14.05 13.77 6.78
C ARG A 73 -13.69 13.39 8.22
N SER A 74 -14.59 12.70 8.92
CA SER A 74 -14.35 12.22 10.28
C SER A 74 -13.16 11.25 10.33
N GLN A 75 -12.93 10.50 9.25
CA GLN A 75 -11.76 9.63 9.08
C GLN A 75 -10.42 10.37 8.87
N SER A 76 -10.43 11.69 8.65
CA SER A 76 -9.22 12.51 8.46
C SER A 76 -8.75 13.24 9.72
N GLU A 77 -9.54 13.26 10.81
CA GLU A 77 -9.31 14.12 11.98
C GLU A 77 -8.73 13.39 13.23
N THR A 78 -8.38 12.10 13.14
CA THR A 78 -7.75 11.32 14.23
C THR A 78 -6.20 11.25 14.32
N PRO A 79 -5.37 12.27 13.96
CA PRO A 79 -3.90 12.14 14.13
C PRO A 79 -3.28 12.86 15.34
N ILE A 80 -4.04 13.62 16.14
CA ILE A 80 -3.44 14.65 17.03
C ILE A 80 -2.60 14.08 18.18
N MET A 81 -3.04 13.04 18.89
CA MET A 81 -2.30 12.52 20.06
C MET A 81 -1.08 11.67 19.65
N HIS A 82 -1.18 10.97 18.52
CA HIS A 82 -0.15 10.05 18.06
C HIS A 82 1.07 10.78 17.48
N ASN A 83 0.83 11.88 16.75
CA ASN A 83 1.89 12.74 16.22
C ASN A 83 2.78 13.35 17.32
N ILE A 84 2.30 13.43 18.57
CA ILE A 84 3.08 13.96 19.70
C ILE A 84 4.15 12.97 20.17
N ILE A 85 3.87 11.66 20.19
CA ILE A 85 4.83 10.62 20.61
C ILE A 85 5.97 10.51 19.60
N HIS A 86 5.63 10.50 18.30
CA HIS A 86 6.63 10.47 17.23
C HIS A 86 7.49 11.71 17.16
N ARG A 87 6.90 12.90 17.35
CA ARG A 87 7.68 14.15 17.39
C ARG A 87 8.74 14.14 18.49
N LYS A 88 8.41 13.64 19.69
CA LYS A 88 9.39 13.50 20.78
C LYS A 88 10.52 12.51 20.44
N ARG A 89 10.25 11.46 19.67
CA ARG A 89 11.29 10.54 19.18
C ARG A 89 12.15 11.19 18.09
N ALA A 90 11.52 11.88 17.15
CA ALA A 90 12.19 12.57 16.06
C ALA A 90 13.15 13.67 16.56
N ASP A 91 12.78 14.41 17.60
CA ASP A 91 13.61 15.47 18.19
C ASP A 91 14.96 14.96 18.73
N ASN A 92 15.05 13.66 19.08
CA ASN A 92 16.23 13.02 19.66
C ASN A 92 16.96 12.06 18.70
N CYS A 93 16.51 11.96 17.45
CA CYS A 93 16.95 10.91 16.52
C CYS A 93 17.79 11.50 15.39
N SER A 94 19.07 11.13 15.34
CA SER A 94 20.02 11.57 14.31
C SER A 94 19.84 10.86 12.96
N SER A 95 19.11 9.74 12.92
CA SER A 95 18.90 8.94 11.71
C SER A 95 17.65 8.06 11.80
N TYR A 96 16.85 8.02 10.73
CA TYR A 96 15.61 7.28 10.60
C TYR A 96 15.63 6.47 9.31
N ASN A 97 15.93 5.18 9.43
CA ASN A 97 16.07 4.26 8.32
C ASN A 97 14.71 3.65 7.97
N ILE A 98 14.35 3.78 6.70
CA ILE A 98 13.12 3.25 6.12
C ILE A 98 13.48 2.14 5.14
N LEU A 99 12.82 1.00 5.26
CA LEU A 99 12.79 -0.03 4.24
C LEU A 99 11.47 0.08 3.47
N SER A 100 11.52 0.11 2.14
CA SER A 100 10.35 0.16 1.26
C SER A 100 10.44 -0.98 0.27
N ILE A 101 9.40 -1.80 0.17
CA ILE A 101 9.39 -3.00 -0.68
C ILE A 101 8.20 -2.98 -1.63
N ASP A 102 8.49 -3.09 -2.92
CA ASP A 102 7.47 -3.06 -3.96
C ASP A 102 6.60 -4.31 -3.98
N GLY A 103 5.42 -4.18 -4.58
CA GLY A 103 4.58 -5.33 -4.93
C GLY A 103 5.11 -6.06 -6.17
N GLY A 104 4.90 -7.38 -6.22
CA GLY A 104 5.44 -8.18 -7.33
C GLY A 104 5.14 -9.68 -7.34
N GLY A 105 4.23 -10.17 -6.50
CA GLY A 105 3.93 -11.60 -6.39
C GLY A 105 5.17 -12.43 -6.01
N ILE A 106 5.40 -13.54 -6.70
CA ILE A 106 6.53 -14.46 -6.45
C ILE A 106 7.90 -13.76 -6.54
N ARG A 107 8.00 -12.67 -7.33
CA ARG A 107 9.24 -11.90 -7.51
C ARG A 107 9.71 -11.18 -6.24
N GLY A 108 8.87 -11.15 -5.19
CA GLY A 108 9.28 -10.72 -3.84
C GLY A 108 10.48 -11.47 -3.27
N ILE A 109 10.79 -12.67 -3.80
CA ILE A 109 11.99 -13.42 -3.42
C ILE A 109 13.29 -12.64 -3.66
N LEU A 110 13.34 -11.74 -4.64
CA LEU A 110 14.52 -10.87 -4.88
C LEU A 110 14.81 -10.02 -3.64
N ALA A 111 13.81 -9.27 -3.18
CA ALA A 111 13.92 -8.43 -1.99
C ALA A 111 14.22 -9.26 -0.73
N ALA A 112 13.60 -10.44 -0.59
CA ALA A 112 13.85 -11.33 0.55
C ALA A 112 15.31 -11.83 0.57
N ILE A 113 15.89 -12.17 -0.58
CA ILE A 113 17.30 -12.60 -0.69
C ILE A 113 18.23 -11.44 -0.33
N TRP A 114 18.01 -10.25 -0.88
CA TRP A 114 18.82 -9.08 -0.57
C TRP A 114 18.77 -8.71 0.91
N LEU A 115 17.60 -8.77 1.54
CA LEU A 115 17.47 -8.56 2.98
C LEU A 115 18.18 -9.64 3.79
N ARG A 116 18.12 -10.91 3.36
CA ARG A 116 18.88 -11.99 3.99
C ARG A 116 20.38 -11.74 3.94
N GLU A 117 20.90 -11.28 2.81
CA GLU A 117 22.32 -10.94 2.72
C GLU A 117 22.68 -9.72 3.57
N LEU A 118 21.81 -8.71 3.67
CA LEU A 118 22.00 -7.60 4.61
C LEU A 118 22.03 -8.06 6.07
N GLU A 119 21.07 -8.90 6.50
CA GLU A 119 21.06 -9.46 7.87
C GLU A 119 22.31 -10.30 8.15
N ARG A 120 22.77 -11.10 7.17
CA ARG A 120 24.00 -11.90 7.29
C ARG A 120 25.26 -11.05 7.42
N ASN A 121 25.36 -9.95 6.69
CA ASN A 121 26.54 -9.09 6.68
C ASN A 121 26.58 -8.10 7.86
N THR A 122 25.41 -7.65 8.32
CA THR A 122 25.30 -6.76 9.49
C THR A 122 25.26 -7.53 10.81
N LYS A 123 24.85 -8.81 10.80
CA LYS A 123 24.52 -9.62 11.99
C LYS A 123 23.39 -9.02 12.83
N ARG A 124 22.50 -8.25 12.18
CA ARG A 124 21.36 -7.59 12.81
C ARG A 124 20.08 -8.02 12.13
N SER A 125 18.99 -8.02 12.88
CA SER A 125 17.66 -8.24 12.31
C SER A 125 17.22 -7.00 11.53
N SER A 126 16.41 -7.20 10.48
CA SER A 126 15.80 -6.08 9.76
C SER A 126 15.03 -5.14 10.69
N SER A 127 14.31 -5.68 11.69
CA SER A 127 13.55 -4.87 12.67
C SER A 127 14.41 -3.93 13.53
N SER A 128 15.70 -4.27 13.70
CA SER A 128 16.66 -3.41 14.40
C SER A 128 17.37 -2.41 13.47
N MET A 129 17.43 -2.71 12.17
CA MET A 129 18.07 -1.86 11.16
C MET A 129 17.15 -0.74 10.67
N PHE A 130 15.84 -1.00 10.61
CA PHE A 130 14.85 -0.09 10.01
C PHE A 130 13.76 0.28 11.02
N GLN A 131 13.55 1.58 11.25
CA GLN A 131 12.50 2.06 12.14
C GLN A 131 11.11 2.04 11.47
N MET A 132 11.08 2.14 10.13
CA MET A 132 9.86 1.99 9.34
C MET A 132 10.05 0.95 8.23
N MET A 133 9.06 0.07 8.06
CA MET A 133 8.99 -0.87 6.96
C MET A 133 7.68 -0.68 6.18
N ALA A 134 7.80 -0.21 4.95
CA ALA A 134 6.69 -0.06 4.03
C ALA A 134 6.69 -1.19 3.01
N GLY A 135 5.50 -1.67 2.67
CA GLY A 135 5.39 -2.79 1.75
C GLY A 135 4.04 -2.86 1.07
N THR A 136 4.04 -3.07 -0.23
CA THR A 136 2.82 -3.26 -1.02
C THR A 136 2.69 -4.72 -1.44
N SER A 137 1.52 -5.32 -1.26
CA SER A 137 1.26 -6.70 -1.70
C SER A 137 2.31 -7.68 -1.14
N THR A 138 3.09 -8.34 -2.00
CA THR A 138 4.22 -9.20 -1.61
C THR A 138 5.24 -8.50 -0.69
N GLY A 139 5.51 -7.21 -0.94
CA GLY A 139 6.36 -6.39 -0.08
C GLY A 139 5.78 -6.19 1.30
N ALA A 140 4.44 -6.17 1.43
CA ALA A 140 3.78 -6.10 2.74
C ALA A 140 3.99 -7.40 3.53
N ILE A 141 3.95 -8.56 2.87
CA ILE A 141 4.24 -9.87 3.50
C ILE A 141 5.64 -9.85 4.09
N ILE A 142 6.61 -9.31 3.36
CA ILE A 142 8.00 -9.21 3.83
C ILE A 142 8.12 -8.20 4.97
N ALA A 143 7.57 -6.99 4.80
CA ALA A 143 7.63 -5.93 5.79
C ALA A 143 7.01 -6.34 7.14
N VAL A 144 5.81 -6.93 7.14
CA VAL A 144 5.21 -7.43 8.39
C VAL A 144 5.83 -8.72 8.87
N GLY A 145 6.35 -9.57 7.97
CA GLY A 145 7.10 -10.77 8.36
C GLY A 145 8.30 -10.43 9.24
N LEU A 146 9.09 -9.45 8.81
CA LEU A 146 10.29 -8.98 9.52
C LEU A 146 9.97 -8.11 10.75
N SER A 147 8.75 -7.57 10.84
CA SER A 147 8.35 -6.68 11.93
C SER A 147 7.47 -7.37 12.97
N ALA A 148 6.76 -8.45 12.62
CA ALA A 148 5.89 -9.15 13.55
C ALA A 148 6.71 -9.73 14.73
N PRO A 149 6.23 -9.58 15.97
CA PRO A 149 6.92 -10.12 17.14
C PRO A 149 6.88 -11.64 17.16
N ASP A 150 7.89 -12.27 17.77
CA ASP A 150 7.87 -13.71 18.06
C ASP A 150 6.72 -14.06 19.02
N LYS A 151 6.17 -15.26 18.86
CA LYS A 151 5.02 -15.74 19.66
C LYS A 151 5.37 -15.89 21.13
N ASN A 152 6.59 -16.32 21.45
CA ASN A 152 7.04 -16.57 22.82
C ASN A 152 7.76 -15.35 23.40
N ASN A 153 8.52 -14.62 22.57
CA ASN A 153 9.23 -13.43 22.98
C ASN A 153 8.86 -12.21 22.12
N ARG A 154 7.91 -11.42 22.62
CA ARG A 154 7.34 -10.29 21.88
C ARG A 154 8.30 -9.11 21.65
N THR A 155 9.54 -9.18 22.12
CA THR A 155 10.55 -8.12 21.94
C THR A 155 11.50 -8.39 20.77
N ILE A 156 11.44 -9.56 20.15
CA ILE A 156 12.27 -9.95 19.01
C ILE A 156 11.38 -10.29 17.81
N PRO A 157 11.88 -10.17 16.56
CA PRO A 157 11.09 -10.52 15.38
C PRO A 157 10.81 -12.02 15.34
N GLY A 158 9.60 -12.40 14.95
CA GLY A 158 9.19 -13.80 14.80
C GLY A 158 9.78 -14.47 13.56
N TYR A 159 10.26 -13.68 12.59
CA TYR A 159 10.86 -14.19 11.36
C TYR A 159 12.08 -13.37 10.95
N ASP A 160 13.10 -14.07 10.43
CA ASP A 160 14.22 -13.48 9.71
C ASP A 160 14.01 -13.54 8.18
N ALA A 161 14.86 -12.84 7.43
CA ALA A 161 14.74 -12.81 5.98
C ALA A 161 15.03 -14.16 5.32
N SER A 162 15.82 -15.05 5.95
CA SER A 162 16.04 -16.42 5.45
C SER A 162 14.75 -17.24 5.45
N GLN A 163 13.96 -17.13 6.53
CA GLN A 163 12.66 -17.79 6.64
C GLN A 163 11.65 -17.25 5.64
N LEU A 164 11.73 -15.95 5.29
CA LEU A 164 10.91 -15.38 4.23
C LEU A 164 11.35 -15.83 2.84
N VAL A 165 12.64 -16.02 2.58
CA VAL A 165 13.09 -16.67 1.33
C VAL A 165 12.48 -18.08 1.24
N GLU A 166 12.54 -18.86 2.30
CA GLU A 166 11.99 -20.23 2.33
C GLU A 166 10.47 -20.25 2.12
N LEU A 167 9.75 -19.25 2.63
CA LEU A 167 8.33 -19.06 2.35
C LEU A 167 8.05 -18.97 0.85
N TYR A 168 8.82 -18.20 0.10
CA TYR A 168 8.62 -18.08 -1.36
C TYR A 168 9.00 -19.36 -2.11
N LYS A 169 10.01 -20.09 -1.64
CA LYS A 169 10.43 -21.37 -2.24
C LYS A 169 9.39 -22.48 -2.06
N THR A 170 8.68 -22.49 -0.93
CA THR A 170 7.83 -23.63 -0.54
C THR A 170 6.33 -23.36 -0.66
N CYS A 171 5.88 -22.14 -0.34
CA CYS A 171 4.46 -21.85 -0.15
C CYS A 171 3.76 -21.27 -1.39
N GLY A 172 4.45 -21.07 -2.52
CA GLY A 172 3.81 -20.55 -3.74
C GLY A 172 2.59 -21.38 -4.18
N ARG A 173 2.69 -22.72 -4.10
CA ARG A 173 1.58 -23.66 -4.38
C ARG A 173 0.40 -23.52 -3.43
N ASP A 174 0.64 -23.16 -2.18
CA ASP A 174 -0.38 -23.03 -1.14
C ASP A 174 -1.14 -21.70 -1.25
N ILE A 175 -0.51 -20.65 -1.80
CA ILE A 175 -1.13 -19.34 -2.03
C ILE A 175 -2.04 -19.37 -3.26
N PHE A 176 -1.55 -19.91 -4.38
CA PHE A 176 -2.20 -19.83 -5.69
C PHE A 176 -3.08 -21.05 -5.99
N ILE A 177 -4.02 -21.35 -5.08
CA ILE A 177 -4.97 -22.47 -5.26
C ILE A 177 -6.04 -22.09 -6.30
N LYS A 178 -6.02 -22.78 -7.44
CA LYS A 178 -7.04 -22.63 -8.51
C LYS A 178 -8.39 -23.15 -8.02
N LYS A 179 -9.49 -22.48 -8.39
CA LYS A 179 -10.85 -22.92 -8.04
C LYS A 179 -11.19 -24.24 -8.75
N PRO A 180 -11.85 -25.20 -8.07
CA PRO A 180 -12.21 -26.48 -8.69
C PRO A 180 -13.18 -26.29 -9.87
N ARG A 181 -12.95 -27.04 -10.96
CA ARG A 181 -13.72 -26.99 -12.22
C ARG A 181 -15.24 -27.15 -12.05
N ARG A 182 -15.71 -27.77 -10.96
CA ARG A 182 -17.15 -27.94 -10.66
C ARG A 182 -17.92 -26.64 -10.41
N PHE A 183 -17.25 -25.51 -10.15
CA PHE A 183 -17.93 -24.19 -10.07
C PHE A 183 -18.16 -23.53 -11.45
N TYR A 184 -17.60 -24.09 -12.53
CA TYR A 184 -17.80 -23.60 -13.90
C TYR A 184 -19.09 -24.13 -14.56
N SER A 185 -19.85 -25.02 -13.90
CA SER A 185 -21.00 -25.69 -14.51
C SER A 185 -22.29 -24.87 -14.57
N TYR A 186 -22.40 -23.73 -13.85
CA TYR A 186 -23.65 -22.97 -13.78
C TYR A 186 -23.61 -21.55 -14.39
N ARG A 187 -22.45 -21.07 -14.83
CA ARG A 187 -22.32 -19.75 -15.50
C ARG A 187 -21.49 -19.85 -16.77
N ARG A 188 -22.05 -20.49 -17.80
CA ARG A 188 -21.58 -20.43 -19.19
C ARG A 188 -21.92 -19.07 -19.84
N SER A 189 -21.52 -17.96 -19.21
CA SER A 189 -21.37 -16.71 -19.96
C SER A 189 -19.88 -16.56 -20.29
N PRO A 190 -19.49 -16.44 -21.58
CA PRO A 190 -18.11 -16.16 -21.97
C PRO A 190 -17.53 -14.88 -21.34
N LEU A 191 -18.40 -14.01 -20.80
CA LEU A 191 -18.05 -12.75 -20.13
C LEU A 191 -17.94 -12.85 -18.60
N ALA A 192 -18.13 -14.04 -17.98
CA ALA A 192 -18.01 -14.18 -16.53
C ALA A 192 -16.55 -14.09 -16.06
N LEU A 193 -16.06 -12.88 -15.81
CA LEU A 193 -14.77 -12.59 -15.19
C LEU A 193 -14.76 -13.04 -13.73
N THR A 194 -14.39 -14.31 -13.49
CA THR A 194 -14.08 -14.80 -12.14
C THR A 194 -12.59 -14.63 -11.84
N PRO A 195 -12.20 -14.30 -10.60
CA PRO A 195 -10.80 -14.21 -10.21
C PRO A 195 -10.10 -15.56 -10.38
N ARG A 196 -8.82 -15.54 -10.80
CA ARG A 196 -8.02 -16.73 -11.12
C ARG A 196 -7.88 -17.68 -9.93
N TYR A 197 -7.78 -17.15 -8.71
CA TYR A 197 -7.43 -17.91 -7.51
C TYR A 197 -8.47 -17.76 -6.39
N SER A 198 -8.52 -18.76 -5.50
CA SER A 198 -9.29 -18.68 -4.26
C SER A 198 -8.51 -17.90 -3.20
N SER A 199 -9.20 -17.07 -2.42
CA SER A 199 -8.61 -16.39 -1.26
C SER A 199 -8.32 -17.34 -0.08
N TYR A 200 -8.83 -18.58 -0.12
CA TYR A 200 -8.70 -19.56 0.96
C TYR A 200 -7.25 -19.97 1.26
N GLY A 201 -6.47 -20.31 0.24
CA GLY A 201 -5.07 -20.76 0.41
C GLY A 201 -4.21 -19.69 1.05
N LYS A 202 -4.34 -18.47 0.55
CA LYS A 202 -3.69 -17.27 1.08
C LYS A 202 -4.07 -16.98 2.54
N ARG A 203 -5.36 -17.01 2.89
CA ARG A 203 -5.82 -16.80 4.27
C ARG A 203 -5.22 -17.85 5.22
N ARG A 204 -5.30 -19.12 4.87
CA ARG A 204 -4.75 -20.23 5.67
C ARG A 204 -3.24 -20.07 5.88
N LEU A 205 -2.51 -19.63 4.86
CA LEU A 205 -1.09 -19.34 4.99
C LEU A 205 -0.85 -18.20 5.98
N PHE A 206 -1.53 -17.06 5.83
CA PHE A 206 -1.33 -15.93 6.72
C PHE A 206 -1.74 -16.25 8.17
N GLU A 207 -2.81 -17.00 8.38
CA GLU A 207 -3.22 -17.48 9.71
C GLU A 207 -2.18 -18.42 10.34
N ARG A 208 -1.52 -19.27 9.55
CA ARG A 208 -0.43 -20.14 10.04
C ARG A 208 0.75 -19.34 10.60
N TYR A 209 1.14 -18.26 9.92
CA TYR A 209 2.31 -17.46 10.30
C TYR A 209 1.94 -16.41 11.37
N PHE A 210 0.88 -15.64 11.14
CA PHE A 210 0.57 -14.45 11.95
C PHE A 210 -0.57 -14.65 12.95
N ASP A 211 -1.35 -15.73 12.86
CA ASP A 211 -2.46 -16.03 13.76
C ASP A 211 -3.38 -14.79 13.97
N GLN A 212 -3.65 -14.39 15.22
CA GLN A 212 -4.41 -13.19 15.58
C GLN A 212 -3.53 -11.97 15.90
N THR A 213 -2.26 -11.98 15.48
CA THR A 213 -1.32 -10.87 15.76
C THR A 213 -1.86 -9.58 15.15
N LEU A 214 -1.95 -8.53 15.96
CA LEU A 214 -2.47 -7.23 15.56
C LEU A 214 -1.37 -6.41 14.87
N LEU A 215 -1.74 -5.58 13.91
CA LEU A 215 -0.78 -4.72 13.21
C LEU A 215 -0.05 -3.75 14.16
N CYS A 216 -0.70 -3.34 15.26
CA CYS A 216 -0.09 -2.45 16.26
C CYS A 216 1.03 -3.12 17.07
N GLU A 217 1.13 -4.44 17.01
CA GLU A 217 2.10 -5.25 17.73
C GLU A 217 3.42 -5.43 16.97
N CYS A 218 3.47 -5.08 15.69
CA CYS A 218 4.71 -5.01 14.90
C CYS A 218 5.80 -4.24 15.66
N LEU A 219 7.06 -4.65 15.56
CA LEU A 219 8.19 -4.07 16.29
C LEU A 219 8.59 -2.70 15.75
N THR A 220 8.42 -2.50 14.44
CA THR A 220 8.72 -1.26 13.72
C THR A 220 7.44 -0.52 13.34
N ASP A 221 7.54 0.74 12.92
CA ASP A 221 6.43 1.34 12.20
C ASP A 221 6.26 0.62 10.85
N VAL A 222 5.01 0.42 10.45
CA VAL A 222 4.68 -0.18 9.16
C VAL A 222 3.79 0.74 8.35
N VAL A 223 3.94 0.71 7.03
CA VAL A 223 3.09 1.46 6.09
C VAL A 223 2.68 0.53 4.95
N ILE A 224 1.41 0.14 4.92
CA ILE A 224 0.89 -0.85 3.98
C ILE A 224 -0.28 -0.23 3.21
N PRO A 225 -0.09 0.13 1.94
CA PRO A 225 -1.15 0.68 1.12
C PRO A 225 -2.16 -0.39 0.70
N VAL A 226 -3.42 0.03 0.67
CA VAL A 226 -4.54 -0.70 0.07
C VAL A 226 -5.43 0.31 -0.64
N VAL A 227 -6.15 -0.13 -1.67
CA VAL A 227 -7.15 0.72 -2.33
C VAL A 227 -8.53 0.33 -1.84
N ARG A 228 -9.29 1.30 -1.33
CA ARG A 228 -10.72 1.12 -1.04
C ARG A 228 -11.48 1.27 -2.35
N SER A 229 -12.04 0.18 -2.86
CA SER A 229 -12.68 0.20 -4.19
C SER A 229 -14.01 0.95 -4.20
N ASP A 230 -14.67 1.12 -3.05
CA ASP A 230 -15.95 1.84 -2.94
C ASP A 230 -15.82 3.34 -3.21
N ASP A 231 -14.66 3.94 -2.94
CA ASP A 231 -14.41 5.37 -3.12
C ASP A 231 -13.10 5.70 -3.86
N ALA A 232 -12.39 4.68 -4.34
CA ALA A 232 -11.12 4.76 -5.05
C ALA A 232 -10.02 5.53 -4.29
N HIS A 233 -10.10 5.58 -2.96
CA HIS A 233 -9.06 6.19 -2.13
C HIS A 233 -8.04 5.15 -1.66
N THR A 234 -6.76 5.54 -1.66
CA THR A 234 -5.74 4.78 -0.94
C THR A 234 -5.94 4.93 0.55
N HIS A 235 -6.02 3.81 1.26
CA HIS A 235 -5.91 3.73 2.70
C HIS A 235 -4.53 3.16 3.06
N LEU A 236 -3.84 3.80 4.00
CA LEU A 236 -2.57 3.32 4.53
C LEU A 236 -2.81 2.69 5.88
N PHE A 237 -2.69 1.37 5.96
CA PHE A 237 -2.57 0.70 7.24
C PHE A 237 -1.21 1.05 7.84
N THR A 238 -1.23 1.62 9.04
CA THR A 238 -0.01 1.82 9.81
C THR A 238 -0.17 1.20 11.18
N ARG A 239 0.96 0.94 11.86
CA ARG A 239 0.99 0.43 13.23
C ARG A 239 0.01 1.17 14.16
N ASN A 240 -0.14 2.48 13.94
CA ASN A 240 -0.79 3.38 14.88
C ASN A 240 -2.08 4.02 14.36
N ASN A 241 -2.33 3.97 13.05
CA ASN A 241 -3.58 4.44 12.43
C ASN A 241 -4.54 3.27 12.14
N SER A 242 -4.34 2.14 12.83
CA SER A 242 -5.30 1.05 12.81
C SER A 242 -6.54 1.54 13.56
N LEU A 243 -7.45 2.15 12.81
CA LEU A 243 -8.78 2.60 13.24
C LEU A 243 -9.59 1.49 13.93
N TYR A 244 -9.10 0.26 13.97
CA TYR A 244 -9.65 -0.93 14.61
C TYR A 244 -8.48 -1.86 14.99
N SER A 245 -8.70 -2.78 15.94
CA SER A 245 -7.79 -3.89 16.26
C SER A 245 -7.67 -4.86 15.06
N THR A 246 -7.02 -4.41 13.99
CA THR A 246 -6.89 -5.14 12.73
C THR A 246 -5.73 -6.12 12.82
N THR A 247 -5.98 -7.37 12.47
CA THR A 247 -4.97 -8.42 12.40
C THR A 247 -4.04 -8.20 11.21
N ILE A 248 -2.78 -8.64 11.33
CA ILE A 248 -1.84 -8.70 10.20
C ILE A 248 -2.44 -9.53 9.06
N VAL A 249 -3.17 -10.61 9.39
CA VAL A 249 -3.86 -11.44 8.41
C VAL A 249 -4.81 -10.62 7.55
N ASP A 250 -5.70 -9.82 8.14
CA ASP A 250 -6.67 -9.04 7.35
C ASP A 250 -6.01 -7.94 6.52
N VAL A 251 -4.95 -7.32 7.05
CA VAL A 251 -4.15 -6.34 6.31
C VAL A 251 -3.50 -6.98 5.09
N LEU A 252 -2.87 -8.15 5.27
CA LEU A 252 -2.26 -8.90 4.19
C LEU A 252 -3.30 -9.39 3.18
N MET A 253 -4.46 -9.86 3.63
CA MET A 253 -5.56 -10.26 2.75
C MET A 253 -6.03 -9.11 1.86
N ALA A 254 -6.10 -7.89 2.38
CA ALA A 254 -6.45 -6.67 1.65
C ALA A 254 -5.37 -6.23 0.66
N THR A 255 -4.13 -6.03 1.11
CA THR A 255 -3.05 -5.50 0.25
C THR A 255 -2.60 -6.45 -0.85
N THR A 256 -2.91 -7.75 -0.75
CA THR A 256 -2.62 -8.75 -1.78
C THR A 256 -3.86 -9.17 -2.59
N ALA A 257 -4.97 -8.43 -2.49
CA ALA A 257 -6.18 -8.69 -3.25
C ALA A 257 -6.08 -8.13 -4.69
N ALA A 258 -5.11 -8.65 -5.45
CA ALA A 258 -4.77 -8.15 -6.79
C ALA A 258 -5.96 -8.34 -7.74
N PRO A 259 -6.44 -7.28 -8.43
CA PRO A 259 -7.50 -7.39 -9.41
C PRO A 259 -7.18 -8.46 -10.46
N THR A 260 -8.20 -9.20 -10.90
CA THR A 260 -8.11 -10.39 -11.79
C THR A 260 -7.49 -11.65 -11.16
N TYR A 261 -6.67 -11.54 -10.12
CA TYR A 261 -6.08 -12.67 -9.40
C TYR A 261 -6.94 -13.14 -8.23
N PHE A 262 -7.33 -12.22 -7.34
CA PHE A 262 -8.05 -12.50 -6.10
C PHE A 262 -9.33 -11.66 -5.97
N GLN A 263 -10.24 -12.09 -5.09
CA GLN A 263 -11.42 -11.28 -4.74
C GLN A 263 -11.01 -10.13 -3.81
N PRO A 264 -11.71 -8.96 -3.89
CA PRO A 264 -11.58 -7.91 -2.89
C PRO A 264 -11.78 -8.47 -1.47
N HIS A 265 -11.01 -7.97 -0.51
CA HIS A 265 -11.16 -8.31 0.91
C HIS A 265 -12.08 -7.30 1.59
N ILE A 266 -13.12 -7.79 2.25
CA ILE A 266 -14.04 -6.92 2.99
C ILE A 266 -13.50 -6.77 4.40
N LEU A 267 -13.24 -5.52 4.80
CA LEU A 267 -12.81 -5.17 6.15
C LEU A 267 -13.54 -3.90 6.56
N ASN A 268 -14.15 -3.90 7.75
CA ASN A 268 -14.96 -2.78 8.26
C ASN A 268 -16.03 -2.29 7.26
N ASN A 269 -16.72 -3.23 6.61
CA ASN A 269 -17.75 -2.98 5.60
C ASN A 269 -17.27 -2.21 4.34
N MET A 270 -15.95 -2.13 4.13
CA MET A 270 -15.35 -1.55 2.94
C MET A 270 -14.63 -2.63 2.14
N ASN A 271 -14.73 -2.55 0.82
CA ASN A 271 -14.02 -3.41 -0.11
C ASN A 271 -12.59 -2.89 -0.31
N HIS A 272 -11.62 -3.74 -0.04
CA HIS A 272 -10.20 -3.44 -0.24
C HIS A 272 -9.62 -4.31 -1.36
N ILE A 273 -8.84 -3.67 -2.22
CA ILE A 273 -8.05 -4.33 -3.27
C ILE A 273 -6.57 -3.98 -3.08
N ASP A 274 -5.73 -4.70 -3.83
CA ASP A 274 -4.27 -4.57 -3.76
C ASP A 274 -3.79 -3.12 -3.87
N GLY A 275 -2.84 -2.76 -3.00
CA GLY A 275 -2.23 -1.43 -2.98
C GLY A 275 -1.49 -1.11 -4.27
N GLY A 276 -0.99 -2.12 -4.99
CA GLY A 276 -0.28 -2.00 -6.26
C GLY A 276 -1.10 -1.38 -7.39
N VAL A 277 -2.41 -1.24 -7.20
CA VAL A 277 -3.28 -0.49 -8.12
C VAL A 277 -2.97 1.01 -8.11
N GLN A 278 -2.54 1.58 -6.98
CA GLN A 278 -2.23 3.02 -6.83
C GLN A 278 -0.83 3.32 -6.28
N MET A 279 -0.23 2.39 -5.55
CA MET A 279 1.05 2.57 -4.84
C MET A 279 1.86 1.27 -4.85
N ASN A 280 2.27 0.78 -6.03
CA ASN A 280 3.12 -0.42 -6.09
C ASN A 280 4.48 -0.21 -5.42
N ASN A 281 5.08 0.96 -5.60
CA ASN A 281 6.25 1.42 -4.86
C ASN A 281 5.79 2.31 -3.69
N PRO A 282 5.79 1.81 -2.44
CA PRO A 282 5.27 2.56 -1.29
C PRO A 282 6.25 3.62 -0.74
N THR A 283 7.39 3.85 -1.41
CA THR A 283 8.47 4.72 -0.91
C THR A 283 8.01 6.13 -0.59
N MET A 284 7.26 6.77 -1.51
CA MET A 284 6.73 8.12 -1.28
C MET A 284 5.76 8.16 -0.09
N ALA A 285 4.95 7.11 0.09
CA ALA A 285 4.02 7.02 1.23
C ALA A 285 4.78 6.89 2.55
N ALA A 286 5.84 6.08 2.58
CA ALA A 286 6.71 5.91 3.73
C ALA A 286 7.44 7.21 4.08
N TYR A 287 8.06 7.87 3.09
CA TYR A 287 8.70 9.18 3.24
C TYR A 287 7.72 10.22 3.81
N THR A 288 6.54 10.35 3.21
CA THR A 288 5.52 11.30 3.68
C THR A 288 5.10 11.01 5.11
N LYS A 289 4.99 9.73 5.50
CA LYS A 289 4.68 9.34 6.88
C LYS A 289 5.80 9.69 7.86
N ALA A 290 7.06 9.51 7.48
CA ALA A 290 8.18 9.94 8.32
C ALA A 290 8.18 11.47 8.53
N ILE A 291 7.90 12.26 7.48
CA ILE A 291 7.73 13.71 7.61
C ILE A 291 6.54 14.06 8.53
N GLU A 292 5.41 13.36 8.39
CA GLU A 292 4.23 13.54 9.26
C GLU A 292 4.55 13.25 10.74
N TYR A 293 5.38 12.24 10.99
CA TYR A 293 5.90 11.85 12.30
C TYR A 293 6.90 12.87 12.88
N GLY A 294 7.36 13.83 12.07
CA GLY A 294 8.22 14.94 12.49
C GLY A 294 9.70 14.75 12.19
N TYR A 295 10.08 13.67 11.48
CA TYR A 295 11.47 13.47 11.06
C TYR A 295 11.85 14.50 10.00
N LYS A 296 13.06 15.06 10.13
CA LYS A 296 13.61 15.97 9.13
C LYS A 296 14.14 15.17 7.95
N LYS A 297 14.04 15.74 6.75
CA LYS A 297 14.50 15.09 5.51
C LYS A 297 15.95 14.61 5.61
N GLU A 298 16.82 15.42 6.22
CA GLU A 298 18.26 15.12 6.34
C GLU A 298 18.56 13.93 7.25
N ASN A 299 17.62 13.55 8.11
CA ASN A 299 17.77 12.41 9.00
C ASN A 299 17.13 11.15 8.41
N ILE A 300 16.44 11.22 7.27
CA ILE A 300 15.74 10.07 6.69
C ILE A 300 16.66 9.40 5.69
N PHE A 301 16.88 8.10 5.87
CA PHE A 301 17.51 7.23 4.89
C PHE A 301 16.48 6.20 4.40
N ILE A 302 16.46 5.91 3.11
CA ILE A 302 15.51 4.95 2.53
C ILE A 302 16.21 3.94 1.64
N LEU A 303 16.03 2.66 1.96
CA LEU A 303 16.31 1.54 1.07
C LEU A 303 15.01 1.09 0.40
N SER A 304 14.91 1.28 -0.91
CA SER A 304 13.78 0.87 -1.74
C SER A 304 14.13 -0.35 -2.57
N LEU A 305 13.43 -1.46 -2.35
CA LEU A 305 13.64 -2.73 -3.02
C LEU A 305 12.52 -3.01 -4.01
N GLY A 306 12.85 -2.99 -5.28
CA GLY A 306 11.97 -3.40 -6.36
C GLY A 306 11.89 -4.93 -6.50
N THR A 307 10.84 -5.40 -7.18
CA THR A 307 10.67 -6.84 -7.49
C THR A 307 10.98 -7.15 -8.96
N GLY A 308 11.78 -6.32 -9.59
CA GLY A 308 12.14 -6.39 -11.00
C GLY A 308 11.09 -5.80 -11.95
N ASP A 309 11.58 -5.16 -13.00
CA ASP A 309 10.82 -4.75 -14.18
C ASP A 309 11.27 -5.61 -15.38
N SER A 310 10.56 -5.59 -16.51
CA SER A 310 11.03 -6.21 -17.74
C SER A 310 10.96 -5.25 -18.92
N ILE A 311 11.97 -5.32 -19.79
CA ILE A 311 12.09 -4.51 -21.03
C ILE A 311 10.96 -4.84 -22.04
N TYR A 312 10.31 -5.99 -21.88
CA TYR A 312 9.18 -6.40 -22.69
C TYR A 312 8.12 -5.29 -22.78
N ASP A 313 7.91 -4.75 -23.98
CA ASP A 313 6.77 -3.90 -24.33
C ASP A 313 5.63 -4.79 -24.81
N PRO A 314 4.63 -5.04 -23.96
CA PRO A 314 3.56 -5.93 -24.30
C PRO A 314 2.46 -5.26 -25.15
N LEU A 315 2.48 -3.94 -25.34
CA LEU A 315 1.43 -3.18 -26.02
C LEU A 315 2.01 -2.47 -27.25
N LYS A 316 2.37 -3.25 -28.27
CA LYS A 316 2.92 -2.72 -29.52
C LYS A 316 1.93 -1.80 -30.22
N ALA A 317 2.38 -0.59 -30.57
CA ALA A 317 1.57 0.45 -31.21
C ALA A 317 0.93 0.04 -32.57
N ASN A 318 1.45 -1.00 -33.23
CA ASN A 318 1.02 -1.41 -34.56
C ASN A 318 -0.19 -2.37 -34.58
N ASP A 319 -0.72 -2.79 -33.42
CA ASP A 319 -1.74 -3.86 -33.35
C ASP A 319 -3.20 -3.38 -33.37
N HIS A 320 -3.49 -2.11 -33.69
CA HIS A 320 -4.84 -1.52 -33.66
C HIS A 320 -5.66 -1.97 -32.42
N PRO A 321 -5.19 -1.62 -31.21
CA PRO A 321 -5.67 -2.24 -29.98
C PRO A 321 -7.16 -1.93 -29.74
N ASP A 322 -8.00 -2.95 -29.89
CA ASP A 322 -9.42 -2.91 -29.55
C ASP A 322 -9.65 -3.44 -28.13
N ILE A 323 -10.92 -3.43 -27.68
CA ILE A 323 -11.25 -3.92 -26.34
C ILE A 323 -10.91 -5.41 -26.15
N ILE A 324 -10.95 -6.20 -27.24
CA ILE A 324 -10.63 -7.64 -27.21
C ILE A 324 -9.12 -7.82 -27.01
N TYR A 325 -8.29 -7.00 -27.66
CA TYR A 325 -6.85 -6.97 -27.48
C TYR A 325 -6.47 -6.73 -26.03
N TYR A 326 -7.02 -5.69 -25.39
CA TYR A 326 -6.73 -5.40 -23.97
C TYR A 326 -7.24 -6.50 -23.03
N LEU A 327 -8.38 -7.13 -23.33
CA LEU A 327 -8.89 -8.25 -22.54
C LEU A 327 -7.99 -9.50 -22.66
N LYS A 328 -7.49 -9.80 -23.86
CA LYS A 328 -6.52 -10.88 -24.10
C LYS A 328 -5.18 -10.59 -23.43
N ASN A 329 -4.75 -9.33 -23.46
CA ASN A 329 -3.49 -8.85 -22.90
C ASN A 329 -3.64 -8.21 -21.51
N ARG A 330 -4.61 -8.65 -20.69
CA ARG A 330 -4.89 -8.03 -19.38
C ARG A 330 -3.68 -7.99 -18.43
N SER A 331 -2.82 -9.02 -18.45
CA SER A 331 -1.61 -9.06 -17.60
C SER A 331 -0.61 -7.97 -18.00
N ALA A 332 -0.53 -7.67 -19.30
CA ALA A 332 0.30 -6.60 -19.84
C ALA A 332 -0.21 -5.21 -19.47
N VAL A 333 -1.53 -5.01 -19.51
CA VAL A 333 -2.13 -3.75 -19.04
C VAL A 333 -1.85 -3.54 -17.56
N VAL A 334 -2.01 -4.58 -16.74
CA VAL A 334 -1.67 -4.53 -15.30
C VAL A 334 -0.19 -4.20 -15.09
N LYS A 335 0.71 -4.81 -15.88
CA LYS A 335 2.14 -4.49 -15.85
C LYS A 335 2.39 -3.00 -16.10
N VAL A 336 1.90 -2.45 -17.21
CA VAL A 336 2.13 -1.03 -17.57
C VAL A 336 1.61 -0.08 -16.49
N LEU A 337 0.46 -0.38 -15.90
CA LEU A 337 -0.09 0.42 -14.80
C LEU A 337 0.79 0.35 -13.54
N ILE A 338 1.35 -0.80 -13.21
CA ILE A 338 2.25 -0.98 -12.07
C ILE A 338 3.58 -0.26 -12.31
N ASP A 339 4.22 -0.49 -13.45
CA ASP A 339 5.56 0.03 -13.74
C ASP A 339 5.56 1.55 -13.87
N SER A 340 4.53 2.12 -14.51
CA SER A 340 4.41 3.58 -14.63
C SER A 340 4.40 4.27 -13.27
N GLN A 341 3.67 3.72 -12.29
CA GLN A 341 3.62 4.26 -10.94
C GLN A 341 4.95 4.08 -10.21
N GLN A 342 5.56 2.91 -10.34
CA GLN A 342 6.85 2.58 -9.73
C GLN A 342 7.96 3.54 -10.20
N HIS A 343 8.06 3.78 -11.51
CA HIS A 343 9.05 4.69 -12.09
C HIS A 343 8.78 6.15 -11.72
N ASN A 344 7.51 6.56 -11.68
CA ASN A 344 7.16 7.92 -11.25
C ASN A 344 7.59 8.18 -9.80
N VAL A 345 7.37 7.21 -8.90
CA VAL A 345 7.81 7.33 -7.49
C VAL A 345 9.33 7.38 -7.41
N ASP A 346 10.04 6.52 -8.13
CA ASP A 346 11.50 6.49 -8.12
C ASP A 346 12.10 7.82 -8.59
N TYR A 347 11.60 8.36 -9.70
CA TYR A 347 11.99 9.68 -10.22
C TYR A 347 11.69 10.82 -9.24
N GLN A 348 10.54 10.79 -8.57
CA GLN A 348 10.22 11.79 -7.55
C GLN A 348 11.19 11.71 -6.37
N MET A 349 11.52 10.50 -5.92
CA MET A 349 12.44 10.29 -4.80
C MET A 349 13.87 10.70 -5.15
N SER A 350 14.33 10.47 -6.38
CA SER A 350 15.66 10.90 -6.83
C SER A 350 15.81 12.43 -6.93
N ILE A 351 14.69 13.16 -7.05
CA ILE A 351 14.70 14.64 -6.95
C ILE A 351 14.63 15.09 -5.49
N LEU A 352 13.83 14.39 -4.68
CA LEU A 352 13.57 14.76 -3.30
C LEU A 352 14.72 14.40 -2.36
N MET A 353 15.50 13.38 -2.65
CA MET A 353 16.57 12.85 -1.79
C MET A 353 17.87 12.76 -2.58
N ASP A 354 19.00 12.87 -1.88
CA ASP A 354 20.31 12.71 -2.49
C ASP A 354 20.73 11.22 -2.58
N ASP A 355 21.83 10.99 -3.30
CA ASP A 355 22.40 9.67 -3.55
C ASP A 355 22.95 8.95 -2.32
N GLU A 356 23.08 9.64 -1.18
CA GLU A 356 23.51 9.06 0.10
C GLU A 356 22.32 8.67 0.99
N HIS A 357 21.14 9.25 0.75
CA HIS A 357 19.93 9.02 1.55
C HIS A 357 18.84 8.19 0.86
N TYR A 358 18.90 7.97 -0.45
CA TYR A 358 17.93 7.15 -1.19
C TYR A 358 18.59 6.09 -2.06
N TYR A 359 18.41 4.83 -1.69
CA TYR A 359 18.99 3.68 -2.39
C TYR A 359 17.86 2.89 -3.03
N ARG A 360 17.82 2.86 -4.37
CA ARG A 360 16.88 2.05 -5.14
C ARG A 360 17.58 0.82 -5.71
N TRP A 361 17.15 -0.37 -5.30
CA TRP A 361 17.59 -1.64 -5.88
C TRP A 361 16.50 -2.17 -6.78
N GLN A 362 16.82 -2.29 -8.07
CA GLN A 362 15.87 -2.73 -9.08
C GLN A 362 16.60 -3.49 -10.18
N VAL A 363 16.07 -4.66 -10.51
CA VAL A 363 16.55 -5.48 -11.62
C VAL A 363 15.68 -5.26 -12.85
N CYS A 364 16.27 -5.36 -14.03
CA CYS A 364 15.52 -5.38 -15.29
C CYS A 364 15.68 -6.75 -15.96
N PHE A 365 14.56 -7.42 -16.21
CA PHE A 365 14.48 -8.71 -16.90
C PHE A 365 14.38 -8.50 -18.41
N GLU A 366 15.00 -9.39 -19.17
CA GLU A 366 14.80 -9.45 -20.62
C GLU A 366 13.38 -9.88 -20.99
N GLU A 367 12.82 -10.82 -20.21
CA GLU A 367 11.49 -11.39 -20.43
C GLU A 367 10.55 -11.13 -19.25
N LEU A 368 9.24 -11.08 -19.52
CA LEU A 368 8.24 -10.93 -18.47
C LEU A 368 8.13 -12.19 -17.61
N ILE A 369 8.55 -12.07 -16.35
CA ILE A 369 8.25 -13.06 -15.31
C ILE A 369 6.89 -12.73 -14.68
N GLU A 370 5.90 -13.59 -14.91
CA GLU A 370 4.55 -13.42 -14.36
C GLU A 370 4.53 -13.49 -12.83
N LEU A 371 3.62 -12.72 -12.21
CA LEU A 371 3.53 -12.55 -10.75
C LEU A 371 3.14 -13.85 -10.01
N ASP A 372 2.50 -14.80 -10.71
CA ASP A 372 1.98 -16.06 -10.17
C ASP A 372 2.71 -17.31 -10.69
N LYS A 373 3.89 -17.18 -11.32
CA LYS A 373 4.74 -18.31 -11.75
C LYS A 373 5.64 -18.80 -10.61
N TYR A 374 5.11 -19.70 -9.79
CA TYR A 374 5.79 -20.28 -8.62
C TYR A 374 6.46 -21.64 -8.89
N GLU A 375 6.64 -22.02 -10.16
CA GLU A 375 7.38 -23.23 -10.53
C GLU A 375 8.85 -23.14 -10.07
N ALA A 376 9.43 -24.29 -9.70
CA ALA A 376 10.78 -24.36 -9.15
C ALA A 376 11.82 -23.70 -10.08
N ASP A 377 11.70 -23.88 -11.40
CA ASP A 377 12.60 -23.27 -12.37
C ASP A 377 12.52 -21.74 -12.37
N THR A 378 11.32 -21.18 -12.20
CA THR A 378 11.12 -19.72 -12.13
C THR A 378 11.70 -19.17 -10.83
N VAL A 379 11.46 -19.88 -9.71
CA VAL A 379 12.03 -19.52 -8.41
C VAL A 379 13.56 -19.54 -8.49
N ASN A 380 14.16 -20.63 -8.99
CA ASN A 380 15.62 -20.75 -9.16
C ASN A 380 16.20 -19.65 -10.07
N LYS A 381 15.51 -19.31 -11.17
CA LYS A 381 15.91 -18.19 -12.04
C LYS A 381 15.93 -16.86 -11.27
N LEU A 382 14.90 -16.58 -10.47
CA LEU A 382 14.84 -15.38 -9.64
C LEU A 382 15.93 -15.39 -8.55
N GLU A 383 16.23 -16.55 -7.94
CA GLU A 383 17.32 -16.65 -6.96
C GLU A 383 18.67 -16.28 -7.59
N ASN A 384 18.99 -16.86 -8.75
CA ASN A 384 20.25 -16.56 -9.45
C ASN A 384 20.37 -15.07 -9.77
N ILE A 385 19.30 -14.47 -10.32
CA ILE A 385 19.25 -13.04 -10.61
C ILE A 385 19.47 -12.19 -9.34
N ALA A 386 18.91 -12.60 -8.20
CA ALA A 386 19.08 -11.87 -6.95
C ALA A 386 20.55 -11.87 -6.48
N TYR A 387 21.22 -13.03 -6.58
CA TYR A 387 22.64 -13.16 -6.21
C TYR A 387 23.56 -12.45 -7.19
N GLU A 388 23.33 -12.59 -8.50
CA GLU A 388 24.09 -11.86 -9.53
C GLU A 388 24.03 -10.35 -9.27
N TYR A 389 22.83 -9.81 -9.05
CA TYR A 389 22.67 -8.40 -8.74
C TYR A 389 23.36 -7.99 -7.43
N TRP A 390 23.30 -8.84 -6.40
CA TRP A 390 24.00 -8.61 -5.14
C TRP A 390 25.52 -8.53 -5.34
N GLU A 391 26.10 -9.46 -6.09
CA GLU A 391 27.53 -9.51 -6.42
C GLU A 391 27.96 -8.29 -7.25
N GLU A 392 27.19 -7.92 -8.27
CA GLU A 392 27.43 -6.72 -9.08
C GLU A 392 27.51 -5.45 -8.22
N MET A 393 26.59 -5.29 -7.28
CA MET A 393 26.57 -4.13 -6.39
C MET A 393 27.76 -4.08 -5.40
N GLN A 394 28.40 -5.22 -5.11
CA GLN A 394 29.62 -5.27 -4.29
C GLN A 394 30.87 -4.88 -5.08
N ILE A 395 30.91 -5.13 -6.39
CA ILE A 395 32.08 -4.94 -7.24
C ILE A 395 32.20 -3.49 -7.74
N TYR A 396 31.10 -2.77 -7.90
CA TYR A 396 31.11 -1.39 -8.41
C TYR A 396 31.98 -0.44 -7.55
N ASP A 397 32.76 0.44 -8.20
CA ASP A 397 33.76 1.34 -7.58
C ASP A 397 33.23 2.20 -6.41
N ASN A 398 31.93 2.49 -6.41
CA ASN A 398 31.31 3.26 -5.33
C ASN A 398 30.95 2.41 -4.09
N ASN A 399 31.12 1.09 -4.11
CA ASN A 399 30.90 0.16 -2.99
C ASN A 399 29.66 0.48 -2.12
N ARG A 400 28.53 0.77 -2.78
CA ARG A 400 27.29 1.23 -2.13
C ARG A 400 26.78 0.23 -1.10
N VAL A 401 26.97 -1.08 -1.34
CA VAL A 401 26.58 -2.15 -0.41
C VAL A 401 27.39 -2.08 0.88
N ASN A 402 28.71 -1.89 0.82
CA ASN A 402 29.51 -1.76 2.03
C ASN A 402 29.16 -0.48 2.80
N ARG A 403 28.94 0.65 2.11
CA ARG A 403 28.45 1.87 2.78
C ARG A 403 27.12 1.64 3.50
N LEU A 404 26.19 0.95 2.84
CA LEU A 404 24.92 0.56 3.44
C LEU A 404 25.12 -0.34 4.66
N ILE A 405 25.94 -1.37 4.54
CA ILE A 405 26.22 -2.30 5.65
C ILE A 405 26.83 -1.56 6.84
N GLU A 406 27.80 -0.68 6.62
CA GLU A 406 28.44 0.09 7.70
C GLU A 406 27.45 1.07 8.35
N ARG A 407 26.63 1.78 7.55
CA ARG A 407 25.54 2.62 8.09
C ARG A 407 24.59 1.82 8.97
N LEU A 408 24.15 0.66 8.48
CA LEU A 408 23.24 -0.22 9.20
C LEU A 408 23.90 -0.98 10.36
N LYS A 409 25.22 -0.87 10.57
CA LYS A 409 25.90 -1.40 11.77
C LYS A 409 26.12 -0.33 12.85
N SER A 410 26.33 0.93 12.44
CA SER A 410 26.82 2.02 13.28
C SER A 410 25.77 2.69 14.18
N GLU A 411 24.49 2.33 14.03
CA GLU A 411 23.33 2.90 14.74
C GLU A 411 22.64 1.89 15.63
#